data_AF-A0A2N6B363-F1
#
_entry.id   AF-A0A2N6B363-F1
#
_cell.length_a   1.000
_cell.length_b   1.000
_cell.length_c   1.000
_cell.angle_alpha   90.00
_cell.angle_beta   90.00
_cell.angle_gamma   90.00
#
_symmetry.space_group_name_H-M   'P 1'
#
loop_
_entity.id
_entity.type
_entity.pdbx_description
1 polymer ?
#
loop_
_entity_poly.entity_id
_entity_poly.type
_entity_poly.pdbx_seq_one_letter_code
_entity_poly.pdbx_strand_id
1 'polypeptide(L)'
;MSTTLHTVNKSPFERNAFASCLAHLMPGDAILAIEDGVVGLRKSTAFADSLSSAAKDHKVYVLGPDLGARGMSADDLIDGVSIVDYDGFVDLVAEHQRTQAWL
;
A
#
# COMPACT_ATOMS: atom_id res chain seq x y z
N MET A 1 -10.19 -18.84 2.39
CA MET A 1 -10.95 -17.61 2.05
C MET A 1 -10.31 -17.01 0.81
N SER A 2 -11.08 -16.40 -0.09
CA SER A 2 -10.53 -15.70 -1.27
C SER A 2 -9.89 -14.39 -0.80
N THR A 3 -8.60 -14.19 -1.06
CA THR A 3 -7.87 -12.96 -0.71
C THR A 3 -7.65 -12.07 -1.94
N THR A 4 -7.59 -10.77 -1.73
CA THR A 4 -7.40 -9.73 -2.75
C THR A 4 -6.13 -8.93 -2.49
N LEU A 5 -5.32 -8.73 -3.52
CA LEU A 5 -4.27 -7.70 -3.51
C LEU A 5 -4.86 -6.39 -4.05
N HIS A 6 -4.95 -5.39 -3.20
CA HIS A 6 -5.35 -4.04 -3.59
C HIS A 6 -4.12 -3.22 -3.99
N THR A 7 -4.15 -2.63 -5.18
CA THR A 7 -3.10 -1.70 -5.63
C THR A 7 -3.63 -0.27 -5.60
N VAL A 8 -2.84 0.66 -5.08
CA VAL A 8 -3.17 2.09 -5.02
C VAL A 8 -2.02 2.87 -5.62
N ASN A 9 -2.27 3.57 -6.72
CA ASN A 9 -1.22 4.27 -7.48
C ASN A 9 -1.26 5.81 -7.35
N LYS A 10 -2.27 6.36 -6.66
CA LYS A 10 -2.41 7.80 -6.45
C LYS A 10 -2.16 8.21 -5.01
N SER A 11 -1.53 9.38 -4.88
CA SER A 11 -1.29 10.03 -3.60
C SER A 11 -2.61 10.29 -2.86
N PRO A 12 -2.71 10.00 -1.54
CA PRO A 12 -3.92 10.31 -0.76
C PRO A 12 -4.15 11.82 -0.61
N PHE A 13 -3.13 12.64 -0.90
CA PHE A 13 -3.24 14.09 -0.92
C PHE A 13 -3.90 14.63 -2.20
N GLU A 14 -4.03 13.81 -3.25
CA GLU A 14 -4.65 14.18 -4.52
C GLU A 14 -5.99 13.46 -4.73
N ARG A 15 -6.06 12.17 -4.38
CA ARG A 15 -7.19 11.29 -4.69
C ARG A 15 -7.67 10.55 -3.44
N ASN A 16 -8.94 10.15 -3.45
CA ASN A 16 -9.56 9.37 -2.38
C ASN A 16 -9.34 7.85 -2.50
N ALA A 17 -8.50 7.38 -3.44
CA ALA A 17 -8.29 5.96 -3.73
C ALA A 17 -7.90 5.14 -2.50
N PHE A 18 -7.02 5.67 -1.63
CA PHE A 18 -6.69 5.04 -0.35
C PHE A 18 -7.91 4.90 0.57
N ALA A 19 -8.72 5.95 0.73
CA ALA A 19 -9.90 5.90 1.57
C ALA A 19 -10.92 4.86 1.07
N SER A 20 -11.13 4.81 -0.25
CA SER A 20 -11.97 3.79 -0.88
C SER A 20 -11.39 2.39 -0.70
N CYS A 21 -10.09 2.20 -0.90
CA CYS A 21 -9.41 0.93 -0.67
C CYS A 21 -9.61 0.43 0.77
N LEU A 22 -9.31 1.28 1.75
CA LEU A 22 -9.43 0.94 3.18
C LEU A 22 -10.86 0.55 3.57
N ALA A 23 -11.87 1.21 3.00
CA ALA A 23 -13.28 0.91 3.27
C ALA A 23 -13.75 -0.45 2.72
N HIS A 24 -12.99 -1.10 1.83
CA HIS A 24 -13.36 -2.36 1.19
C HIS A 24 -12.45 -3.53 1.56
N LEU A 25 -11.50 -3.33 2.48
CA LEU A 25 -10.62 -4.40 2.95
C LEU A 25 -11.42 -5.50 3.66
N MET A 26 -11.17 -6.75 3.28
CA MET A 26 -11.66 -7.93 3.96
C MET A 26 -10.52 -8.67 4.67
N PRO A 27 -10.83 -9.52 5.68
CA PRO A 27 -9.79 -10.29 6.37
C PRO A 27 -8.95 -11.12 5.40
N GLY A 28 -7.62 -10.95 5.48
CA GLY A 28 -6.65 -11.61 4.60
C GLY A 28 -6.30 -10.86 3.33
N ASP A 29 -6.95 -9.74 3.03
CA ASP A 29 -6.54 -8.85 1.94
C ASP A 29 -5.24 -8.11 2.26
N ALA A 30 -4.55 -7.69 1.21
CA ALA A 30 -3.31 -6.92 1.29
C ALA A 30 -3.39 -5.63 0.45
N ILE A 31 -2.58 -4.63 0.82
CA ILE A 31 -2.43 -3.38 0.07
C ILE A 31 -1.01 -3.29 -0.47
N LEU A 32 -0.84 -2.90 -1.73
CA LEU A 32 0.43 -2.47 -2.31
C LEU A 32 0.29 -1.04 -2.82
N ALA A 33 1.05 -0.12 -2.23
CA ALA A 33 1.22 1.22 -2.75
C ALA A 33 2.29 1.24 -3.84
N ILE A 34 1.93 1.75 -5.01
CA ILE A 34 2.82 1.94 -6.18
C ILE A 34 2.71 3.39 -6.66
N GLU A 35 3.57 3.81 -7.58
CA GLU A 35 3.58 5.15 -8.17
C GLU A 35 3.44 6.23 -7.06
N ASP A 36 2.56 7.21 -7.24
CA ASP A 36 2.37 8.31 -6.29
C ASP A 36 1.71 7.86 -4.98
N GLY A 37 1.16 6.64 -4.94
CA GLY A 37 0.59 6.04 -3.74
C GLY A 37 1.61 5.86 -2.63
N VAL A 38 2.90 5.67 -2.95
CA VAL A 38 3.94 5.44 -1.92
C VAL A 38 4.11 6.62 -0.96
N VAL A 39 3.79 7.86 -1.41
CA VAL A 39 3.85 9.07 -0.57
C VAL A 39 2.85 9.00 0.58
N GLY A 40 1.75 8.26 0.41
CA GLY A 40 0.73 8.08 1.45
C GLY A 40 1.23 7.33 2.68
N LEU A 41 2.22 6.44 2.51
CA LEU A 41 2.77 5.61 3.59
C LEU A 41 3.85 6.32 4.42
N ARG A 42 4.11 7.60 4.18
CA ARG A 42 5.07 8.38 4.96
C ARG A 42 4.57 8.68 6.38
N LYS A 43 5.47 8.56 7.37
CA LYS A 43 5.26 9.03 8.75
C LYS A 43 4.90 10.51 8.78
N SER A 44 4.23 10.93 9.85
CA SER A 44 3.92 12.34 10.12
C SER A 44 3.10 13.02 9.02
N THR A 45 2.28 12.26 8.30
CA THR A 45 1.30 12.76 7.34
C THR A 45 -0.11 12.75 7.92
N ALA A 46 -1.04 13.48 7.30
CA ALA A 46 -2.45 13.46 7.68
C ALA A 46 -3.13 12.08 7.53
N PHE A 47 -2.51 11.15 6.78
CA PHE A 47 -3.04 9.81 6.52
C PHE A 47 -2.31 8.70 7.29
N ALA A 48 -1.24 9.04 8.02
CA ALA A 48 -0.39 8.09 8.71
C ALA A 48 -1.18 7.23 9.71
N ASP A 49 -2.11 7.82 10.48
CA ASP A 49 -2.87 7.08 11.49
C ASP A 49 -3.82 6.05 10.89
N SER A 50 -4.51 6.41 9.80
CA SER A 50 -5.43 5.50 9.10
C SER A 50 -4.68 4.33 8.48
N LEU A 51 -3.55 4.60 7.82
CA LEU A 51 -2.75 3.57 7.17
C LEU A 51 -1.99 2.70 8.19
N SER A 52 -1.53 3.28 9.29
CA SER A 52 -0.92 2.53 10.40
C SER A 52 -1.93 1.63 11.09
N SER A 53 -3.19 2.07 11.20
CA SER A 53 -4.26 1.25 11.74
C SER A 53 -4.56 0.06 10.81
N ALA A 54 -4.61 0.29 9.49
CA ALA A 54 -4.75 -0.80 8.53
C ALA A 54 -3.60 -1.81 8.60
N ALA A 55 -2.36 -1.35 8.79
CA ALA A 55 -1.18 -2.20 8.91
C ALA A 55 -1.17 -3.10 10.17
N LYS A 56 -2.06 -2.88 11.15
CA LYS A 56 -2.22 -3.77 12.31
C LYS A 56 -2.99 -5.04 11.95
N ASP A 57 -3.97 -4.92 11.08
CA ASP A 57 -4.92 -6.00 10.76
C ASP A 57 -4.67 -6.61 9.36
N HIS A 58 -3.98 -5.88 8.48
CA HIS A 58 -3.73 -6.24 7.10
C HIS A 58 -2.24 -6.11 6.73
N LYS A 59 -1.83 -6.85 5.69
CA LYS A 59 -0.50 -6.68 5.10
C LYS A 59 -0.48 -5.43 4.23
N VAL A 60 0.46 -4.53 4.51
CA VAL A 60 0.67 -3.31 3.74
C VAL A 60 2.08 -3.31 3.16
N TYR A 61 2.16 -3.15 1.86
CA TYR A 61 3.38 -3.16 1.07
C TYR A 61 3.57 -1.83 0.35
N VAL A 62 4.83 -1.52 0.05
CA VAL A 62 5.22 -0.38 -0.78
C VAL A 62 6.25 -0.83 -1.81
N LEU A 63 6.12 -0.35 -3.04
CA LEU A 63 7.08 -0.64 -4.09
C LEU A 63 8.35 0.22 -3.89
N GLY A 64 9.45 -0.43 -3.54
CA GLY A 64 10.75 0.17 -3.25
C GLY A 64 11.32 1.03 -4.38
N PRO A 65 11.27 0.59 -5.66
CA PRO A 65 11.64 1.45 -6.79
C PRO A 65 10.92 2.79 -6.82
N ASP A 66 9.60 2.80 -6.57
CA ASP A 66 8.80 4.03 -6.53
C ASP A 66 9.08 4.91 -5.31
N LEU A 67 9.36 4.28 -4.16
CA LEU A 67 9.80 4.95 -2.95
C LEU A 67 11.11 5.72 -3.20
N GLY A 68 12.11 5.02 -3.77
CA GLY A 68 13.41 5.58 -4.10
C GLY A 68 13.32 6.68 -5.16
N ALA A 69 12.48 6.52 -6.18
CA ALA A 69 12.23 7.54 -7.20
C ALA A 69 11.65 8.85 -6.62
N ARG A 70 10.99 8.79 -5.46
CA ARG A 70 10.46 9.95 -4.72
C ARG A 70 11.38 10.46 -3.63
N GLY A 71 12.61 9.95 -3.56
CA GLY A 71 13.62 10.37 -2.59
C GLY A 71 13.28 9.96 -1.15
N MET A 72 12.44 8.94 -0.97
CA MET A 72 12.07 8.41 0.33
C MET A 72 12.89 7.16 0.66
N SER A 73 13.09 6.93 1.94
CA SER A 73 13.78 5.76 2.49
C SER A 73 12.85 4.92 3.36
N ALA A 74 13.31 3.77 3.82
CA ALA A 74 12.56 2.94 4.76
C ALA A 74 12.24 3.67 6.07
N ASP A 75 13.14 4.56 6.54
CA ASP A 75 12.97 5.29 7.80
C ASP A 75 11.83 6.32 7.74
N ASP A 76 11.44 6.74 6.53
CA ASP A 76 10.32 7.64 6.28
C ASP A 76 8.95 6.97 6.39
N LEU A 77 8.87 5.63 6.37
CA LEU A 77 7.61 4.88 6.27
C LEU A 77 6.96 4.57 7.61
N ILE A 78 5.64 4.66 7.72
CA ILE A 78 4.92 4.19 8.92
C ILE A 78 5.30 2.74 9.29
N ASP A 79 5.21 2.42 10.57
CA ASP A 79 5.56 1.08 11.06
C ASP A 79 4.60 0.02 10.48
N GLY A 80 5.11 -1.20 10.26
CA GLY A 80 4.31 -2.32 9.75
C GLY A 80 4.22 -2.40 8.22
N VAL A 81 4.82 -1.46 7.48
CA VAL A 81 4.92 -1.52 6.01
C VAL A 81 6.10 -2.38 5.59
N SER A 82 5.87 -3.27 4.62
CA SER A 82 6.92 -4.08 3.99
C SER A 82 7.31 -3.51 2.63
N ILE A 83 8.61 -3.33 2.40
CA ILE A 83 9.12 -2.87 1.10
C ILE A 83 9.32 -4.08 0.18
N VAL A 84 8.80 -4.01 -1.04
CA VAL A 84 8.98 -5.02 -2.09
C VAL A 84 9.54 -4.39 -3.36
N ASP A 85 10.17 -5.18 -4.21
CA ASP A 85 10.55 -4.78 -5.57
C ASP A 85 9.51 -5.29 -6.58
N TYR A 86 9.85 -5.26 -7.87
CA TYR A 86 8.95 -5.74 -8.92
C TYR A 86 8.76 -7.25 -8.89
N ASP A 87 9.77 -8.02 -8.51
CA ASP A 87 9.63 -9.48 -8.36
C ASP A 87 8.68 -9.78 -7.19
N GLY A 88 8.84 -9.07 -6.07
CA GLY A 88 7.91 -9.15 -4.94
C GLY A 88 6.49 -8.69 -5.30
N PHE A 89 6.32 -7.71 -6.19
CA PHE A 89 4.99 -7.37 -6.70
C PHE A 89 4.40 -8.54 -7.51
N VAL A 90 5.17 -9.16 -8.41
CA VAL A 90 4.70 -10.34 -9.16
C VAL A 90 4.31 -11.48 -8.21
N ASP A 91 5.10 -11.74 -7.17
CA ASP A 91 4.79 -12.75 -6.16
C ASP A 91 3.48 -12.43 -5.43
N LEU A 92 3.28 -11.19 -4.98
CA LEU A 92 2.03 -10.78 -4.33
C LEU A 92 0.81 -10.98 -5.23
N VAL A 93 0.93 -10.71 -6.53
CA VAL A 93 -0.15 -10.95 -7.51
C VAL A 93 -0.44 -12.45 -7.62
N ALA A 94 0.58 -13.30 -7.60
CA ALA A 94 0.42 -14.76 -7.70
C ALA A 94 -0.12 -15.40 -6.41
N GLU A 95 0.20 -14.82 -5.24
CA GLU A 95 -0.25 -15.30 -3.92
C GLU A 95 -1.73 -15.04 -3.64
N HIS A 96 -2.30 -13.97 -4.20
CA HIS A 96 -3.68 -13.58 -3.99
C HIS A 96 -4.58 -14.08 -5.13
N GLN A 97 -5.86 -14.34 -4.83
CA GLN A 97 -6.77 -14.87 -5.85
C GLN A 97 -7.17 -13.84 -6.91
N ARG A 98 -7.04 -12.55 -6.60
CA ARG A 98 -7.36 -11.46 -7.52
C ARG A 98 -6.60 -10.18 -7.14
N THR A 99 -6.50 -9.29 -8.12
CA THR A 99 -5.99 -7.93 -7.95
C THR A 99 -7.10 -6.91 -8.16
N GLN A 100 -7.21 -5.93 -7.26
CA GLN A 100 -8.12 -4.80 -7.39
C GLN A 100 -7.31 -3.51 -7.49
N ALA A 101 -7.39 -2.82 -8.62
CA ALA A 101 -6.75 -1.52 -8.81
C ALA A 101 -7.67 -0.37 -8.40
N TRP A 102 -7.15 0.56 -7.61
CA TRP A 102 -7.81 1.82 -7.23
C TRP A 102 -7.06 2.98 -7.91
N LEU A 103 -7.72 3.61 -8.90
CA LEU A 103 -7.14 4.61 -9.81
C LEU A 103 -7.56 6.05 -9.49
#